data_AF-A0A2D7T9L1-F1
#
_entry.id   AF-A0A2D7T9L1-F1
#
_cell.length_a   1.000
_cell.length_b   1.000
_cell.length_c   1.000
_cell.angle_alpha   90.00
_cell.angle_beta   90.00
_cell.angle_gamma   90.00
#
_symmetry.space_group_name_H-M   'P 1'
#
loop_
_entity.id
_entity.type
_entity.pdbx_description
1 polymer ?
#
loop_
_entity_poly.entity_id
_entity_poly.type
_entity_poly.pdbx_seq_one_letter_code
_entity_poly.pdbx_strand_id
1 'polypeptide(L)'
;MKKLTISISLLFILLLIPTNVSSEEDFSVGVPDYLVDDFFEYSGYTNTIVNDFKNTLNNEENNAEISIIENNDLRINIASIEECELMDYSGLCQRGKTSHFVNLSLSWEFNTTNYFNDQMYVIITTNEESLVPESESPWSWTKRSVVITSIFKTKNGDEHNVERRIVNEFTTHTTSTRPATISVGDKWFLIEEKELIEETAFRENNGLWEKTKSNSTITTQRIFSADSYDLLNNNLGIVPVISVIEGDMNSGNYSIAQLDELGFVRKVESFENNENTFTSELQDYRYLRTPDPSAKQSAHTGAICFGIFMITGILFVSTVFVNEYRKQKTNQVQLNNTQLNNTNEFEDLENKLKLLKEKRGHEKSKESELKTKLRAFYLKHNPAKLEYLNEIIKQMEENSFGNSEDHIKILNSQLTSKYGVDLDGNKTEQIKESIELPDSSKRFKEFMESIMDD
;
A
#
# COMPACT_ATOMS: atom_id res chain seq x y z
N MET A 1 66.23 12.50 -40.52
CA MET A 1 65.22 13.00 -39.56
C MET A 1 63.79 12.52 -39.86
N LYS A 2 63.33 12.39 -41.12
CA LYS A 2 61.95 11.91 -41.43
C LYS A 2 61.60 10.47 -41.01
N LYS A 3 62.58 9.56 -40.85
CA LYS A 3 62.35 8.18 -40.39
C LYS A 3 62.20 8.05 -38.87
N LEU A 4 62.69 9.01 -38.08
CA LEU A 4 62.60 8.97 -36.62
C LEU A 4 61.23 9.47 -36.13
N THR A 5 60.66 10.47 -36.80
CA THR A 5 59.33 11.01 -36.49
C THR A 5 58.19 10.02 -36.78
N ILE A 6 58.32 9.20 -37.82
CA ILE A 6 57.31 8.18 -38.14
C ILE A 6 57.28 7.08 -37.06
N SER A 7 58.43 6.74 -36.47
CA SER A 7 58.50 5.72 -35.41
C SER A 7 57.94 6.22 -34.06
N ILE A 8 58.02 7.53 -33.78
CA ILE A 8 57.48 8.14 -32.56
C ILE A 8 55.96 8.35 -32.68
N SER A 9 55.46 8.75 -33.86
CA SER A 9 54.01 8.87 -34.08
C SER A 9 53.29 7.52 -34.07
N LEU A 10 53.92 6.43 -34.54
CA LEU A 10 53.34 5.09 -34.44
C LEU A 10 53.29 4.58 -32.98
N LEU A 11 54.29 4.94 -32.17
CA LEU A 11 54.33 4.60 -30.74
C LEU A 11 53.27 5.38 -29.93
N PHE A 12 53.00 6.64 -30.29
CA PHE A 12 51.92 7.43 -29.66
C PHE A 12 50.51 6.99 -30.09
N ILE A 13 50.34 6.45 -31.30
CA ILE A 13 49.05 5.88 -31.73
C ILE A 13 48.80 4.53 -31.03
N LEU A 14 49.83 3.74 -30.74
CA LEU A 14 49.73 2.52 -29.91
C LEU A 14 49.47 2.81 -28.42
N LEU A 15 49.86 3.99 -27.92
CA LEU A 15 49.55 4.48 -26.56
C LEU A 15 48.16 5.12 -26.42
N LEU A 16 47.47 5.35 -27.54
CA LEU A 16 46.10 5.88 -27.60
C LEU A 16 45.07 4.81 -27.97
N ILE A 17 45.48 3.54 -28.10
CA ILE A 17 44.52 2.45 -27.99
C ILE A 17 44.02 2.52 -26.54
N PRO A 18 42.72 2.73 -26.28
CA PRO A 18 42.20 2.54 -24.95
C PRO A 18 42.65 1.13 -24.56
N THR A 19 43.51 1.02 -23.55
CA THR A 19 43.68 -0.25 -22.89
C THR A 19 42.28 -0.60 -22.44
N ASN A 20 41.62 -1.51 -23.16
CA ASN A 20 40.65 -2.39 -22.54
C ASN A 20 41.37 -2.84 -21.29
N VAL A 21 40.89 -2.35 -20.15
CA VAL A 21 41.39 -2.78 -18.86
C VAL A 21 41.29 -4.29 -18.93
N SER A 22 42.45 -4.93 -18.95
CA SER A 22 42.58 -6.36 -19.07
C SER A 22 41.64 -6.97 -18.05
N SER A 23 40.67 -7.71 -18.56
CA SER A 23 39.96 -8.77 -17.86
C SER A 23 40.99 -9.68 -17.20
N GLU A 24 41.28 -9.51 -15.91
CA GLU A 24 42.07 -10.48 -15.12
C GLU A 24 42.04 -10.23 -13.60
N GLU A 25 40.92 -9.70 -13.09
CA GLU A 25 40.35 -10.19 -11.82
C GLU A 25 38.92 -10.61 -12.18
N ASP A 26 38.55 -11.86 -11.86
CA ASP A 26 37.21 -12.39 -12.05
C ASP A 26 36.24 -11.63 -11.12
N PHE A 27 35.88 -10.41 -11.51
CA PHE A 27 34.86 -9.64 -10.80
C PHE A 27 33.59 -10.48 -10.80
N SER A 28 33.25 -10.96 -9.62
CA SER A 28 32.15 -11.86 -9.39
C SER A 28 31.31 -11.31 -8.27
N VAL A 29 30.01 -11.43 -8.43
CA VAL A 29 29.05 -10.90 -7.47
C VAL A 29 28.71 -12.00 -6.47
N GLY A 30 28.99 -11.74 -5.20
CA GLY A 30 28.62 -12.62 -4.09
C GLY A 30 27.15 -12.51 -3.69
N VAL A 31 26.77 -13.27 -2.67
CA VAL A 31 25.50 -13.06 -1.96
C VAL A 31 25.75 -12.03 -0.83
N PRO A 32 24.95 -10.96 -0.75
CA PRO A 32 25.01 -10.01 0.36
C PRO A 32 24.82 -10.71 1.71
N ASP A 33 25.59 -10.29 2.71
CA ASP A 33 25.51 -10.83 4.06
C ASP A 33 25.09 -9.73 5.05
N TYR A 34 23.78 -9.56 5.11
CA TYR A 34 23.12 -8.48 5.83
C TYR A 34 23.16 -8.67 7.35
N LEU A 35 23.21 -7.56 8.08
CA LEU A 35 23.02 -7.51 9.51
C LEU A 35 21.80 -6.66 9.88
N VAL A 36 21.25 -6.91 11.07
CA VAL A 36 20.25 -6.03 11.67
C VAL A 36 20.77 -4.60 11.65
N ASP A 37 19.90 -3.66 11.29
CA ASP A 37 20.19 -2.24 11.10
C ASP A 37 20.89 -1.86 9.78
N ASP A 38 21.24 -2.80 8.91
CA ASP A 38 21.62 -2.45 7.54
C ASP A 38 20.45 -1.75 6.81
N PHE A 39 20.76 -0.77 5.98
CA PHE A 39 19.76 -0.07 5.19
C PHE A 39 20.27 0.34 3.82
N PHE A 40 19.33 0.47 2.89
CA PHE A 40 19.56 0.90 1.51
C PHE A 40 18.43 1.85 1.11
N GLU A 41 18.80 3.02 0.57
CA GLU A 41 17.87 4.08 0.18
C GLU A 41 18.00 4.37 -1.30
N TYR A 42 16.90 4.29 -2.02
CA TYR A 42 16.84 4.36 -3.47
C TYR A 42 15.98 5.53 -3.94
N SER A 43 16.51 6.31 -4.89
CA SER A 43 15.77 7.36 -5.57
C SER A 43 15.04 6.84 -6.82
N GLY A 44 14.23 7.69 -7.44
CA GLY A 44 13.56 7.41 -8.72
C GLY A 44 12.17 6.79 -8.58
N TYR A 45 11.88 6.06 -7.51
CA TYR A 45 10.59 5.38 -7.31
C TYR A 45 9.39 6.34 -7.33
N THR A 46 9.49 7.47 -6.63
CA THR A 46 8.45 8.52 -6.62
C THR A 46 8.16 9.02 -8.03
N ASN A 47 9.20 9.23 -8.85
CA ASN A 47 9.03 9.73 -10.21
C ASN A 47 8.26 8.73 -11.07
N THR A 48 8.53 7.44 -10.92
CA THR A 48 7.79 6.39 -11.64
C THR A 48 6.33 6.35 -11.22
N ILE A 49 6.03 6.37 -9.91
CA ILE A 49 4.63 6.42 -9.43
C ILE A 49 3.92 7.64 -10.00
N VAL A 50 4.55 8.82 -9.95
CA VAL A 50 3.96 10.07 -10.45
C VAL A 50 3.78 10.05 -11.96
N ASN A 51 4.72 9.48 -12.72
CA ASN A 51 4.62 9.40 -14.18
C ASN A 51 3.52 8.43 -14.63
N ASP A 52 3.42 7.25 -14.02
CA ASP A 52 2.32 6.33 -14.29
C ASP A 52 0.97 6.95 -13.94
N PHE A 53 0.92 7.63 -12.79
CA PHE A 53 -0.25 8.38 -12.38
C PHE A 53 -0.63 9.46 -13.40
N LYS A 54 0.33 10.27 -13.87
CA LYS A 54 0.14 11.25 -14.96
C LYS A 54 -0.39 10.61 -16.24
N ASN A 55 0.21 9.51 -16.68
CA ASN A 55 -0.20 8.80 -17.90
C ASN A 55 -1.64 8.33 -17.79
N THR A 56 -2.02 7.79 -16.63
CA THR A 56 -3.40 7.36 -16.37
C THR A 56 -4.38 8.53 -16.38
N LEU A 57 -4.02 9.69 -15.81
CA LEU A 57 -4.84 10.90 -15.89
C LEU A 57 -5.06 11.33 -17.33
N ASN A 58 -3.98 11.38 -18.13
CA ASN A 58 -4.04 11.77 -19.53
C ASN A 58 -4.94 10.82 -20.34
N ASN A 59 -4.87 9.51 -20.09
CA ASN A 59 -5.71 8.51 -20.75
C ASN A 59 -7.21 8.66 -20.42
N GLU A 60 -7.55 9.19 -19.25
CA GLU A 60 -8.93 9.48 -18.85
C GLU A 60 -9.38 10.90 -19.24
N GLU A 61 -8.60 11.63 -20.04
CA GLU A 61 -8.84 13.04 -20.38
C GLU A 61 -9.00 13.92 -19.13
N ASN A 62 -8.21 13.61 -18.10
CA ASN A 62 -8.16 14.36 -16.86
C ASN A 62 -6.90 15.24 -16.82
N ASN A 63 -7.08 16.53 -17.08
CA ASN A 63 -6.00 17.50 -17.20
C ASN A 63 -5.56 18.09 -15.84
N ALA A 64 -5.49 17.27 -14.80
CA ALA A 64 -4.99 17.73 -13.50
C ALA A 64 -3.47 17.97 -13.58
N GLU A 65 -3.02 19.14 -13.15
CA GLU A 65 -1.61 19.39 -12.89
C GLU A 65 -1.23 18.69 -11.57
N ILE A 66 -0.18 17.86 -11.61
CA ILE A 66 0.32 17.12 -10.44
C ILE A 66 1.60 17.77 -9.95
N SER A 67 1.62 18.10 -8.65
CA SER A 67 2.77 18.60 -7.92
C SER A 67 3.10 17.67 -6.75
N ILE A 68 4.39 17.43 -6.50
CA ILE A 68 4.85 16.70 -5.31
C ILE A 68 5.03 17.74 -4.20
N ILE A 69 4.33 17.55 -3.07
CA ILE A 69 4.46 18.42 -1.90
C ILE A 69 5.60 17.93 -1.02
N GLU A 70 5.61 16.63 -0.75
CA GLU A 70 6.54 15.96 0.15
C GLU A 70 6.70 14.51 -0.29
N ASN A 71 7.90 13.96 -0.17
CA ASN A 71 8.14 12.55 -0.40
C ASN A 71 9.37 12.10 0.39
N ASN A 72 9.43 10.80 0.64
CA ASN A 72 10.64 10.12 1.05
C ASN A 72 11.09 9.18 -0.06
N ASP A 73 12.39 8.93 -0.14
CA ASP A 73 12.93 7.91 -1.03
C ASP A 73 12.54 6.50 -0.53
N LEU A 74 12.63 5.51 -1.42
CA LEU A 74 12.33 4.13 -1.05
C LEU A 74 13.45 3.63 -0.14
N ARG A 75 13.12 3.29 1.10
CA ARG A 75 14.11 2.78 2.06
C ARG A 75 13.82 1.34 2.43
N ILE A 76 14.84 0.52 2.34
CA ILE A 76 14.86 -0.89 2.77
C ILE A 76 15.72 -0.96 4.03
N ASN A 77 15.21 -1.60 5.08
CA ASN A 77 15.93 -1.84 6.32
C ASN A 77 15.88 -3.32 6.68
N ILE A 78 16.98 -3.82 7.23
CA ILE A 78 17.04 -5.14 7.85
C ILE A 78 16.64 -4.98 9.32
N ALA A 79 15.39 -5.36 9.62
CA ALA A 79 14.74 -4.98 10.86
C ALA A 79 15.05 -5.92 12.04
N SER A 80 15.14 -7.22 11.78
CA SER A 80 15.45 -8.23 12.80
C SER A 80 15.97 -9.51 12.16
N ILE A 81 16.63 -10.33 12.98
CA ILE A 81 16.83 -11.76 12.73
C ILE A 81 16.11 -12.46 13.88
N GLU A 82 15.21 -13.38 13.55
CA GLU A 82 14.26 -13.95 14.51
C GLU A 82 13.90 -15.39 14.15
N GLU A 83 13.43 -16.15 15.14
CA GLU A 83 12.88 -17.48 14.88
C GLU A 83 11.57 -17.36 14.08
N CYS A 84 11.45 -18.18 13.05
CA CYS A 84 10.31 -18.20 12.13
C CYS A 84 9.94 -19.64 11.78
N GLU A 85 8.68 -19.81 11.41
CA GLU A 85 8.16 -21.01 10.77
C GLU A 85 7.59 -20.61 9.41
N LEU A 86 8.16 -21.13 8.33
CA LEU A 86 7.74 -20.88 6.96
C LEU A 86 7.49 -22.21 6.27
N MET A 87 6.22 -22.63 6.23
CA MET A 87 5.81 -23.93 5.69
C MET A 87 6.52 -25.08 6.41
N ASP A 88 7.43 -25.80 5.74
CA ASP A 88 8.22 -26.88 6.34
C ASP A 88 9.58 -26.41 6.89
N TYR A 89 9.89 -25.12 6.77
CA TYR A 89 11.07 -24.51 7.37
C TYR A 89 10.80 -24.08 8.82
N SER A 90 11.73 -24.40 9.72
CA SER A 90 11.78 -23.89 11.09
C SER A 90 13.23 -23.54 11.44
N GLY A 91 13.49 -22.29 11.81
CA GLY A 91 14.83 -21.78 12.03
C GLY A 91 14.86 -20.25 12.17
N LEU A 92 16.00 -19.63 11.86
CA LEU A 92 16.14 -18.18 11.87
C LEU A 92 15.78 -17.60 10.49
N CYS A 93 14.95 -16.57 10.47
CA CYS A 93 14.70 -15.73 9.30
C CYS A 93 15.23 -14.32 9.53
N GLN A 94 15.72 -13.72 8.47
CA GLN A 94 15.92 -12.29 8.37
C GLN A 94 14.62 -11.60 7.96
N ARG A 95 14.27 -10.53 8.69
CA ARG A 95 13.12 -9.68 8.41
C ARG A 95 13.54 -8.39 7.72
N GLY A 96 13.11 -8.22 6.47
CA GLY A 96 13.25 -6.96 5.73
C GLY A 96 12.01 -6.07 5.90
N LYS A 97 12.21 -4.76 5.94
CA LYS A 97 11.13 -3.77 5.90
C LYS A 97 11.41 -2.69 4.87
N THR A 98 10.46 -2.46 3.98
CA THR A 98 10.50 -1.39 2.99
C THR A 98 9.43 -0.37 3.29
N SER A 99 9.77 0.91 3.19
CA SER A 99 8.81 2.00 3.35
C SER A 99 9.03 3.09 2.30
N HIS A 100 7.93 3.61 1.77
CA HIS A 100 7.90 4.76 0.88
C HIS A 100 6.65 5.60 1.14
N PHE A 101 6.79 6.91 0.95
CA PHE A 101 5.73 7.89 1.15
C PHE A 101 5.83 8.97 0.08
N VAL A 102 4.69 9.35 -0.50
CA VAL A 102 4.58 10.54 -1.33
C VAL A 102 3.24 11.23 -1.07
N ASN A 103 3.30 12.56 -0.96
CA ASN A 103 2.17 13.45 -0.86
C ASN A 103 2.12 14.35 -2.09
N LEU A 104 1.02 14.27 -2.83
CA LEU A 104 0.78 14.96 -4.08
C LEU A 104 -0.34 15.99 -3.90
N SER A 105 -0.22 17.12 -4.59
CA SER A 105 -1.34 18.03 -4.86
C SER A 105 -1.70 17.97 -6.33
N LEU A 106 -2.99 17.79 -6.58
CA LEU A 106 -3.61 17.89 -7.88
C LEU A 106 -4.39 19.19 -7.96
N SER A 107 -4.19 19.94 -9.04
CA SER A 107 -4.93 21.15 -9.35
C SER A 107 -5.51 21.09 -10.76
N TRP A 108 -6.76 21.48 -10.90
CA TRP A 108 -7.43 21.60 -12.20
C TRP A 108 -7.59 23.05 -12.62
N GLU A 109 -7.94 23.28 -13.88
CA GLU A 109 -8.32 24.60 -14.36
C GLU A 109 -9.52 25.15 -13.56
N PHE A 110 -9.57 26.47 -13.45
CA PHE A 110 -10.55 27.16 -12.63
C PHE A 110 -12.00 26.77 -12.97
N ASN A 111 -12.73 26.37 -11.94
CA ASN A 111 -14.14 26.01 -11.94
C ASN A 111 -14.50 24.80 -12.82
N THR A 112 -13.56 23.87 -13.04
CA THR A 112 -13.79 22.63 -13.78
C THR A 112 -14.27 21.48 -12.90
N THR A 113 -14.09 21.58 -11.59
CA THR A 113 -14.49 20.57 -10.61
C THR A 113 -15.44 21.13 -9.53
N ASN A 114 -15.96 20.24 -8.69
CA ASN A 114 -16.74 20.60 -7.50
C ASN A 114 -15.87 20.77 -6.25
N TYR A 115 -14.55 20.60 -6.38
CA TYR A 115 -13.63 20.79 -5.29
C TYR A 115 -13.42 22.28 -5.01
N PHE A 116 -13.20 22.60 -3.75
CA PHE A 116 -12.79 23.93 -3.34
C PHE A 116 -11.46 24.28 -3.98
N ASN A 117 -11.40 25.41 -4.68
CA ASN A 117 -10.26 25.86 -5.48
C ASN A 117 -9.79 24.85 -6.54
N ASP A 118 -10.64 23.89 -6.93
CA ASP A 118 -10.27 22.87 -7.91
C ASP A 118 -8.97 22.14 -7.51
N GLN A 119 -8.88 21.72 -6.24
CA GLN A 119 -7.71 21.07 -5.66
C GLN A 119 -8.05 19.80 -4.89
N MET A 120 -7.12 18.84 -4.92
CA MET A 120 -7.17 17.61 -4.14
C MET A 120 -5.76 17.19 -3.72
N TYR A 121 -5.63 16.62 -2.53
CA TYR A 121 -4.40 16.03 -2.04
C TYR A 121 -4.47 14.51 -2.14
N VAL A 122 -3.37 13.87 -2.54
CA VAL A 122 -3.27 12.42 -2.64
C VAL A 122 -2.03 11.98 -1.89
N ILE A 123 -2.24 11.19 -0.85
CA ILE A 123 -1.17 10.60 -0.04
C ILE A 123 -1.06 9.13 -0.41
N ILE A 124 0.13 8.69 -0.78
CA ILE A 124 0.43 7.30 -1.11
C ILE A 124 1.48 6.81 -0.14
N THR A 125 1.18 5.71 0.54
CA THR A 125 2.11 5.02 1.43
C THR A 125 2.26 3.59 0.98
N THR A 126 3.51 3.17 0.75
CA THR A 126 3.84 1.80 0.39
C THR A 126 4.70 1.21 1.50
N ASN A 127 4.25 0.09 2.06
CA ASN A 127 5.00 -0.66 3.05
C ASN A 127 5.14 -2.11 2.59
N GLU A 128 6.28 -2.71 2.87
CA GLU A 128 6.51 -4.13 2.67
C GLU A 128 7.28 -4.71 3.84
N GLU A 129 6.96 -5.94 4.16
CA GLU A 129 7.69 -6.77 5.09
C GLU A 129 8.03 -8.09 4.40
N SER A 130 9.25 -8.57 4.58
CA SER A 130 9.69 -9.85 4.03
C SER A 130 10.36 -10.69 5.10
N LEU A 131 10.22 -12.01 4.97
CA LEU A 131 10.92 -12.99 5.79
C LEU A 131 11.65 -13.95 4.86
N VAL A 132 12.96 -14.04 5.03
CA VAL A 132 13.85 -14.92 4.27
C VAL A 132 14.66 -15.77 5.26
N PRO A 133 14.64 -17.10 5.15
CA PRO A 133 15.48 -17.99 5.95
C PRO A 133 16.98 -17.66 5.86
N GLU A 134 17.69 -17.71 7.00
CA GLU A 134 19.15 -17.55 7.09
C GLU A 134 19.92 -18.79 6.61
N SER A 135 19.25 -19.94 6.61
CA SER A 135 19.78 -21.21 6.13
C SER A 135 19.05 -21.67 4.87
N GLU A 136 19.67 -22.56 4.10
CA GLU A 136 19.12 -23.11 2.85
C GLU A 136 17.66 -23.55 3.01
N SER A 137 16.78 -22.87 2.27
CA SER A 137 15.35 -23.11 2.25
C SER A 137 14.78 -22.54 0.94
N PRO A 138 13.86 -23.26 0.28
CA PRO A 138 13.19 -22.75 -0.92
C PRO A 138 12.08 -21.73 -0.58
N TRP A 139 11.77 -21.54 0.70
CA TRP A 139 10.62 -20.74 1.12
C TRP A 139 10.99 -19.30 1.48
N SER A 140 10.12 -18.38 1.10
CA SER A 140 10.13 -17.01 1.59
C SER A 140 8.70 -16.50 1.74
N TRP A 141 8.54 -15.50 2.60
CA TRP A 141 7.26 -14.82 2.79
C TRP A 141 7.41 -13.33 2.57
N THR A 142 6.38 -12.70 2.02
CA THR A 142 6.35 -11.26 1.80
C THR A 142 4.95 -10.74 1.98
N LYS A 143 4.80 -9.62 2.68
CA LYS A 143 3.54 -8.92 2.83
C LYS A 143 3.71 -7.47 2.46
N ARG A 144 2.89 -7.02 1.53
CA ARG A 144 2.88 -5.66 1.02
C ARG A 144 1.55 -4.99 1.33
N SER A 145 1.61 -3.71 1.66
CA SER A 145 0.44 -2.86 1.80
C SER A 145 0.69 -1.54 1.08
N VAL A 146 -0.16 -1.20 0.11
CA VAL A 146 -0.22 0.12 -0.50
C VAL A 146 -1.51 0.80 -0.06
N VAL A 147 -1.40 1.98 0.54
CA VAL A 147 -2.53 2.80 0.99
C VAL A 147 -2.52 4.11 0.22
N ILE A 148 -3.67 4.47 -0.32
CA ILE A 148 -3.89 5.71 -1.04
C ILE A 148 -5.01 6.45 -0.33
N THR A 149 -4.74 7.69 0.07
CA THR A 149 -5.68 8.58 0.72
C THR A 149 -5.85 9.83 -0.12
N SER A 150 -7.03 9.99 -0.70
CA SER A 150 -7.43 11.20 -1.41
C SER A 150 -8.19 12.11 -0.46
N ILE A 151 -7.79 13.37 -0.34
CA ILE A 151 -8.39 14.36 0.55
C ILE A 151 -8.78 15.58 -0.28
N PHE A 152 -10.05 15.98 -0.21
CA PHE A 152 -10.55 17.16 -0.91
C PHE A 152 -11.60 17.89 -0.09
N LYS A 153 -11.77 19.18 -0.37
CA LYS A 153 -12.84 19.99 0.19
C LYS A 153 -13.87 20.28 -0.88
N THR A 154 -15.15 20.32 -0.53
CA THR A 154 -16.19 20.80 -1.44
C THR A 154 -16.27 22.32 -1.37
N LYS A 155 -16.90 22.94 -2.39
CA LYS A 155 -17.19 24.39 -2.38
C LYS A 155 -18.02 24.85 -1.16
N ASN A 156 -18.71 23.94 -0.49
CA ASN A 156 -19.47 24.22 0.74
C ASN A 156 -18.61 24.21 2.01
N GLY A 157 -17.32 23.85 1.90
CA GLY A 157 -16.37 23.78 3.01
C GLY A 157 -16.26 22.41 3.68
N ASP A 158 -17.07 21.43 3.26
CA ASP A 158 -17.00 20.06 3.79
C ASP A 158 -15.73 19.37 3.30
N GLU A 159 -14.96 18.81 4.23
CA GLU A 159 -13.77 18.00 3.94
C GLU A 159 -14.17 16.53 3.83
N HIS A 160 -13.70 15.89 2.77
CA HIS A 160 -13.90 14.47 2.52
C HIS A 160 -12.56 13.78 2.39
N ASN A 161 -12.52 12.52 2.82
CA ASN A 161 -11.43 11.62 2.52
C ASN A 161 -11.94 10.33 1.90
N VAL A 162 -11.17 9.80 0.95
CA VAL A 162 -11.40 8.50 0.34
C VAL A 162 -10.11 7.72 0.49
N GLU A 163 -10.21 6.55 1.11
CA GLU A 163 -9.06 5.70 1.36
C GLU A 163 -9.23 4.36 0.67
N ARG A 164 -8.16 3.95 -0.02
CA ARG A 164 -8.07 2.66 -0.67
C ARG A 164 -6.82 1.96 -0.20
N ARG A 165 -6.93 0.67 0.06
CA ARG A 165 -5.81 -0.16 0.46
C ARG A 165 -5.80 -1.44 -0.34
N ILE A 166 -4.62 -1.83 -0.80
CA ILE A 166 -4.36 -3.19 -1.28
C ILE A 166 -3.30 -3.81 -0.39
N VAL A 167 -3.57 -5.02 0.08
CA VAL A 167 -2.63 -5.84 0.84
C VAL A 167 -2.41 -7.12 0.07
N ASN A 168 -1.17 -7.39 -0.31
CA ASN A 168 -0.77 -8.62 -0.98
C ASN A 168 0.16 -9.40 -0.07
N GLU A 169 -0.22 -10.62 0.25
CA GLU A 169 0.57 -11.53 1.06
C GLU A 169 0.96 -12.73 0.21
N PHE A 170 2.27 -13.00 0.12
CA PHE A 170 2.88 -14.00 -0.74
C PHE A 170 3.62 -15.01 0.13
N THR A 171 3.37 -16.30 -0.11
CA THR A 171 4.29 -17.37 0.26
C THR A 171 4.90 -17.91 -1.02
N THR A 172 6.23 -17.83 -1.15
CA THR A 172 6.95 -18.21 -2.37
C THR A 172 7.76 -19.48 -2.12
N HIS A 173 7.62 -20.44 -3.03
CA HIS A 173 8.46 -21.63 -3.13
C HIS A 173 9.35 -21.54 -4.38
N THR A 174 10.66 -21.48 -4.18
CA THR A 174 11.64 -21.42 -5.26
C THR A 174 12.21 -22.81 -5.54
N THR A 175 12.03 -23.32 -6.76
CA THR A 175 12.43 -24.70 -7.12
C THR A 175 13.73 -24.80 -7.92
N SER A 176 14.28 -23.67 -8.37
CA SER A 176 15.55 -23.63 -9.07
C SER A 176 16.59 -22.83 -8.28
N THR A 177 17.87 -23.04 -8.59
CA THR A 177 18.98 -22.44 -7.86
C THR A 177 19.63 -21.30 -8.64
N ARG A 178 19.90 -20.19 -7.94
CA ARG A 178 20.77 -19.11 -8.42
C ARG A 178 22.23 -19.54 -8.26
N PRO A 179 23.14 -19.17 -9.18
CA PRO A 179 24.58 -19.30 -8.95
C PRO A 179 25.02 -18.61 -7.65
N ALA A 180 25.91 -19.26 -6.89
CA ALA A 180 26.47 -18.69 -5.66
C ALA A 180 27.28 -17.41 -5.94
N THR A 181 28.00 -17.41 -7.06
CA THR A 181 28.71 -16.27 -7.63
C THR A 181 28.19 -16.01 -9.04
N ILE A 182 28.06 -14.73 -9.42
CA ILE A 182 27.66 -14.35 -10.78
C ILE A 182 28.86 -13.70 -11.49
N SER A 183 29.19 -14.22 -12.67
CA SER A 183 30.21 -13.69 -13.57
C SER A 183 29.62 -13.39 -14.95
N VAL A 184 30.25 -12.50 -15.70
CA VAL A 184 29.82 -12.16 -17.07
C VAL A 184 29.76 -13.42 -17.94
N GLY A 185 28.65 -13.61 -18.64
CA GLY A 185 28.37 -14.80 -19.46
C GLY A 185 27.50 -15.84 -18.76
N ASP A 186 27.32 -15.77 -17.45
CA ASP A 186 26.43 -16.68 -16.71
C ASP A 186 24.98 -16.51 -17.13
N LYS A 187 24.26 -17.64 -17.17
CA LYS A 187 22.82 -17.69 -17.44
C LYS A 187 22.16 -18.67 -16.50
N TRP A 188 21.01 -18.28 -15.96
CA TRP A 188 20.22 -19.14 -15.07
C TRP A 188 18.74 -18.81 -15.22
N PHE A 189 17.90 -19.63 -14.62
CA PHE A 189 16.46 -19.40 -14.56
C PHE A 189 15.95 -19.59 -13.14
N LEU A 190 14.93 -18.81 -12.77
CA LEU A 190 14.24 -18.88 -11.50
C LEU A 190 12.82 -19.39 -11.73
N ILE A 191 12.45 -20.49 -11.09
CA ILE A 191 11.06 -20.99 -11.09
C ILE A 191 10.51 -20.80 -9.68
N GLU A 192 9.44 -20.01 -9.59
CA GLU A 192 8.77 -19.67 -8.34
C GLU A 192 7.30 -20.05 -8.44
N GLU A 193 6.80 -20.75 -7.43
CA GLU A 193 5.38 -20.92 -7.17
C GLU A 193 4.98 -20.01 -6.01
N LYS A 194 3.95 -19.19 -6.20
CA LYS A 194 3.52 -18.18 -5.24
C LYS A 194 2.07 -18.40 -4.87
N GLU A 195 1.82 -18.62 -3.58
CA GLU A 195 0.49 -18.52 -3.00
C GLU A 195 0.24 -17.05 -2.66
N LEU A 196 -0.70 -16.43 -3.35
CA LEU A 196 -1.06 -15.01 -3.20
C LEU A 196 -2.42 -14.89 -2.52
N ILE A 197 -2.45 -14.18 -1.41
CA ILE A 197 -3.65 -13.67 -0.75
C ILE A 197 -3.71 -12.16 -0.98
N GLU A 198 -4.71 -11.70 -1.72
CA GLU A 198 -4.95 -10.28 -1.99
C GLU A 198 -6.18 -9.81 -1.20
N GLU A 199 -6.02 -8.75 -0.39
CA GLU A 199 -7.11 -8.00 0.23
C GLU A 199 -7.16 -6.59 -0.37
N THR A 200 -8.24 -6.26 -1.03
CA THR A 200 -8.56 -4.88 -1.43
C THR A 200 -9.60 -4.32 -0.46
N ALA A 201 -9.36 -3.10 0.01
CA ALA A 201 -10.21 -2.42 0.98
C ALA A 201 -10.47 -0.98 0.56
N PHE A 202 -11.68 -0.51 0.86
CA PHE A 202 -12.17 0.82 0.53
C PHE A 202 -12.94 1.42 1.72
N ARG A 203 -12.76 2.72 1.98
CA ARG A 203 -13.64 3.48 2.88
C ARG A 203 -13.71 4.94 2.47
N GLU A 204 -14.78 5.60 2.87
CA GLU A 204 -14.97 7.05 2.73
C GLU A 204 -15.21 7.68 4.11
N ASN A 205 -14.70 8.90 4.32
CA ASN A 205 -14.96 9.74 5.50
C ASN A 205 -14.70 9.03 6.84
N ASN A 206 -13.59 8.29 6.91
CA ASN A 206 -13.21 7.45 8.06
C ASN A 206 -14.27 6.40 8.48
N GLY A 207 -15.19 6.06 7.58
CA GLY A 207 -16.19 5.01 7.79
C GLY A 207 -15.59 3.60 7.88
N LEU A 208 -16.47 2.60 7.96
CA LEU A 208 -16.07 1.20 7.98
C LEU A 208 -15.42 0.79 6.65
N TRP A 209 -14.44 -0.11 6.73
CA TRP A 209 -13.79 -0.68 5.56
C TRP A 209 -14.69 -1.70 4.86
N GLU A 210 -15.02 -1.43 3.60
CA GLU A 210 -15.51 -2.44 2.66
C GLU A 210 -14.32 -3.24 2.15
N LYS A 211 -14.34 -4.56 2.30
CA LYS A 211 -13.18 -5.43 2.00
C LYS A 211 -13.58 -6.56 1.06
N THR A 212 -12.68 -6.85 0.12
CA THR A 212 -12.73 -8.00 -0.76
C THR A 212 -11.42 -8.77 -0.63
N LYS A 213 -11.52 -10.09 -0.47
CA LYS A 213 -10.38 -10.99 -0.37
C LYS A 213 -10.41 -12.00 -1.49
N SER A 214 -9.25 -12.29 -2.06
CA SER A 214 -9.08 -13.34 -3.07
C SER A 214 -7.79 -14.11 -2.81
N ASN A 215 -7.80 -15.39 -3.17
CA ASN A 215 -6.65 -16.27 -3.06
C ASN A 215 -6.36 -16.84 -4.45
N SER A 216 -5.10 -16.88 -4.82
CA SER A 216 -4.65 -17.43 -6.10
C SER A 216 -3.27 -18.07 -5.97
N THR A 217 -2.95 -18.98 -6.89
CA THR A 217 -1.60 -19.54 -7.01
C THR A 217 -1.05 -19.14 -8.36
N ILE A 218 0.18 -18.62 -8.36
CA ILE A 218 0.85 -18.12 -9.57
C ILE A 218 2.18 -18.86 -9.69
N THR A 219 2.43 -19.48 -10.84
CA THR A 219 3.75 -20.01 -11.17
C THR A 219 4.43 -19.08 -12.16
N THR A 220 5.63 -18.60 -11.82
CA THR A 220 6.44 -17.75 -12.69
C THR A 220 7.78 -18.39 -12.99
N GLN A 221 8.18 -18.34 -14.26
CA GLN A 221 9.53 -18.65 -14.70
C GLN A 221 10.21 -17.37 -15.18
N ARG A 222 11.38 -17.08 -14.65
CA ARG A 222 12.20 -15.92 -15.00
C ARG A 222 13.55 -16.40 -15.51
N ILE A 223 14.08 -15.70 -16.52
CA ILE A 223 15.36 -16.04 -17.14
C ILE A 223 16.30 -14.88 -16.88
N PHE A 224 17.53 -15.19 -16.48
CA PHE A 224 18.55 -14.22 -16.16
C PHE A 224 19.83 -14.47 -16.97
N SER A 225 20.51 -13.39 -17.32
CA SER A 225 21.85 -13.42 -17.92
C SER A 225 22.71 -12.27 -17.41
N ALA A 226 23.96 -12.58 -17.05
CA ALA A 226 24.98 -11.58 -16.77
C ALA A 226 25.66 -11.15 -18.07
N ASP A 227 25.52 -9.87 -18.44
CA ASP A 227 25.83 -9.38 -19.79
C ASP A 227 27.16 -8.63 -19.87
N SER A 228 27.35 -7.63 -19.01
CA SER A 228 28.48 -6.72 -19.08
C SER A 228 29.08 -6.41 -17.71
N TYR A 229 30.33 -5.94 -17.75
CA TYR A 229 31.02 -5.30 -16.65
C TYR A 229 31.14 -3.80 -16.96
N ASP A 230 30.75 -2.95 -16.01
CA ASP A 230 30.73 -1.50 -16.17
C ASP A 230 31.25 -0.80 -14.90
N LEU A 231 31.61 0.48 -15.04
CA LEU A 231 31.87 1.36 -13.90
C LEU A 231 30.68 2.30 -13.73
N LEU A 232 29.93 2.15 -12.64
CA LEU A 232 28.85 3.06 -12.30
C LEU A 232 29.43 4.25 -11.53
N ASN A 233 29.16 5.46 -12.01
CA ASN A 233 29.59 6.70 -11.36
C ASN A 233 28.36 7.47 -10.90
N ASN A 234 28.19 7.59 -9.59
CA ASN A 234 27.06 8.27 -8.98
C ASN A 234 27.45 9.07 -7.73
N ASN A 235 26.45 9.52 -6.98
CA ASN A 235 26.66 10.33 -5.77
C ASN A 235 27.43 9.59 -4.67
N LEU A 236 27.46 8.26 -4.69
CA LEU A 236 28.21 7.42 -3.76
C LEU A 236 29.65 7.14 -4.23
N GLY A 237 30.03 7.62 -5.42
CA GLY A 237 31.34 7.46 -6.01
C GLY A 237 31.33 6.57 -7.26
N ILE A 238 32.53 6.09 -7.63
CA ILE A 238 32.73 5.19 -8.76
C ILE A 238 32.85 3.76 -8.22
N VAL A 239 31.97 2.87 -8.66
CA VAL A 239 31.92 1.47 -8.22
C VAL A 239 31.85 0.53 -9.43
N PRO A 240 32.64 -0.56 -9.45
CA PRO A 240 32.50 -1.59 -10.47
C PRO A 240 31.19 -2.37 -10.30
N VAL A 241 30.52 -2.68 -11.41
CA VAL A 241 29.24 -3.39 -11.41
C VAL A 241 29.14 -4.42 -12.54
N ILE A 242 28.36 -5.48 -12.31
CA ILE A 242 27.87 -6.39 -13.35
C ILE A 242 26.41 -6.06 -13.67
N SER A 243 26.10 -5.98 -14.97
CA SER A 243 24.72 -5.86 -15.47
C SER A 243 24.09 -7.25 -15.60
N VAL A 244 23.05 -7.50 -14.79
CA VAL A 244 22.21 -8.69 -14.86
C VAL A 244 20.88 -8.33 -15.53
N ILE A 245 20.59 -9.02 -16.62
CA ILE A 245 19.36 -8.85 -17.40
C ILE A 245 18.35 -9.90 -16.97
N GLU A 246 17.11 -9.50 -16.76
CA GLU A 246 15.97 -10.39 -16.60
C GLU A 246 15.03 -10.30 -17.80
N GLY A 247 14.66 -11.45 -18.37
CA GLY A 247 13.79 -11.55 -19.54
C GLY A 247 14.56 -11.61 -20.86
N ASP A 248 13.87 -11.31 -21.97
CA ASP A 248 14.47 -11.29 -23.32
C ASP A 248 14.40 -9.87 -23.87
N MET A 249 15.56 -9.25 -24.10
CA MET A 249 15.64 -7.91 -24.70
C MET A 249 14.94 -7.83 -26.06
N ASN A 250 14.91 -8.93 -26.83
CA ASN A 250 14.25 -8.95 -28.14
C ASN A 250 12.72 -8.88 -28.02
N SER A 251 12.16 -9.24 -26.86
CA SER A 251 10.72 -9.12 -26.60
C SER A 251 10.29 -7.67 -26.35
N GLY A 252 11.24 -6.77 -26.07
CA GLY A 252 10.98 -5.39 -25.66
C GLY A 252 10.64 -5.22 -24.18
N ASN A 253 10.40 -6.31 -23.45
CA ASN A 253 10.03 -6.29 -22.04
C ASN A 253 11.10 -7.01 -21.21
N TYR A 254 11.93 -6.24 -20.50
CA TYR A 254 13.06 -6.75 -19.73
C TYR A 254 13.44 -5.78 -18.61
N SER A 255 14.24 -6.26 -17.65
CA SER A 255 14.85 -5.40 -16.64
C SER A 255 16.36 -5.59 -16.62
N ILE A 256 17.08 -4.56 -16.17
CA ILE A 256 18.52 -4.59 -15.96
C ILE A 256 18.79 -4.20 -14.51
N ALA A 257 19.51 -5.03 -13.78
CA ALA A 257 20.03 -4.72 -12.45
C ALA A 257 21.55 -4.65 -12.49
N GLN A 258 22.13 -3.56 -12.02
CA GLN A 258 23.57 -3.37 -11.89
C GLN A 258 23.99 -3.69 -10.47
N LEU A 259 24.77 -4.76 -10.30
CA LEU A 259 25.19 -5.30 -9.00
C LEU A 259 26.66 -5.01 -8.74
N ASP A 260 27.02 -4.54 -7.54
CA ASP A 260 28.43 -4.45 -7.14
C ASP A 260 29.00 -5.80 -6.68
N GLU A 261 30.28 -5.82 -6.27
CA GLU A 261 30.98 -7.03 -5.81
C GLU A 261 30.29 -7.71 -4.62
N LEU A 262 29.59 -6.94 -3.79
CA LEU A 262 28.88 -7.42 -2.61
C LEU A 262 27.47 -7.93 -2.95
N GLY A 263 27.01 -7.75 -4.20
CA GLY A 263 25.68 -8.12 -4.64
C GLY A 263 24.60 -7.10 -4.32
N PHE A 264 24.97 -5.87 -3.96
CA PHE A 264 24.02 -4.78 -3.80
C PHE A 264 23.58 -4.26 -5.17
N VAL A 265 22.27 -4.07 -5.31
CA VAL A 265 21.71 -3.39 -6.47
C VAL A 265 22.08 -1.92 -6.39
N ARG A 266 22.95 -1.46 -7.27
CA ARG A 266 23.33 -0.04 -7.36
C ARG A 266 22.36 0.75 -8.22
N LYS A 267 21.86 0.13 -9.29
CA LYS A 267 20.88 0.70 -10.20
C LYS A 267 19.99 -0.41 -10.75
N VAL A 268 18.71 -0.12 -10.95
CA VAL A 268 17.78 -0.98 -11.65
C VAL A 268 17.00 -0.17 -12.67
N GLU A 269 16.80 -0.76 -13.83
CA GLU A 269 16.02 -0.21 -14.93
C GLU A 269 15.02 -1.26 -15.41
N SER A 270 13.81 -0.85 -15.79
CA SER A 270 12.84 -1.71 -16.46
C SER A 270 12.35 -1.08 -17.73
N PHE A 271 12.16 -1.93 -18.73
CA PHE A 271 11.81 -1.55 -20.08
C PHE A 271 10.52 -2.24 -20.49
N GLU A 272 9.61 -1.47 -21.08
CA GLU A 272 8.40 -1.97 -21.74
C GLU A 272 8.40 -1.46 -23.18
N ASN A 273 8.24 -2.36 -24.14
CA ASN A 273 8.38 -2.04 -25.57
C ASN A 273 9.71 -1.32 -25.93
N ASN A 274 10.79 -1.65 -25.22
CA ASN A 274 12.11 -1.00 -25.27
C ASN A 274 12.17 0.45 -24.77
N GLU A 275 11.10 0.96 -24.17
CA GLU A 275 11.12 2.27 -23.50
C GLU A 275 11.34 2.07 -22.00
N ASN A 276 12.23 2.87 -21.42
CA ASN A 276 12.49 2.83 -19.98
C ASN A 276 11.27 3.35 -19.23
N THR A 277 10.62 2.47 -18.47
CA THR A 277 9.43 2.79 -17.67
C THR A 277 9.76 3.00 -16.20
N PHE A 278 10.87 2.45 -15.72
CA PHE A 278 11.29 2.52 -14.33
C PHE A 278 12.80 2.61 -14.22
N THR A 279 13.27 3.53 -13.40
CA THR A 279 14.68 3.63 -13.02
C THR A 279 14.75 3.93 -11.54
N SER A 280 15.60 3.20 -10.83
CA SER A 280 15.89 3.45 -9.43
C SER A 280 17.36 3.23 -9.14
N GLU A 281 17.94 4.10 -8.31
CA GLU A 281 19.37 4.14 -8.06
C GLU A 281 19.65 4.35 -6.58
N LEU A 282 20.62 3.60 -6.06
CA LEU A 282 21.03 3.67 -4.67
C LEU A 282 21.68 5.04 -4.37
N GLN A 283 21.11 5.77 -3.41
CA GLN A 283 21.58 7.10 -3.00
C GLN A 283 22.25 7.10 -1.63
N ASP A 284 21.87 6.20 -0.74
CA ASP A 284 22.48 6.06 0.58
C ASP A 284 22.38 4.61 1.06
N TYR A 285 23.34 4.18 1.87
CA TYR A 285 23.30 2.88 2.50
C TYR A 285 24.20 2.81 3.73
N ARG A 286 23.83 1.92 4.65
CA ARG A 286 24.70 1.44 5.72
C ARG A 286 24.82 -0.06 5.61
N TYR A 287 26.06 -0.52 5.58
CA TYR A 287 26.42 -1.92 5.63
C TYR A 287 27.41 -2.14 6.76
N LEU A 288 26.97 -2.86 7.80
CA LEU A 288 27.71 -3.01 9.05
C LEU A 288 28.83 -4.06 8.97
N ARG A 289 28.80 -4.96 7.98
CA ARG A 289 29.92 -5.86 7.74
C ARG A 289 31.03 -5.15 6.98
N THR A 290 32.23 -5.15 7.56
CA THR A 290 33.45 -4.99 6.76
C THR A 290 33.58 -6.19 5.82
N PRO A 291 33.88 -6.00 4.53
CA PRO A 291 34.04 -7.11 3.60
C PRO A 291 35.21 -7.99 4.05
N ASP A 292 34.92 -9.17 4.59
CA ASP A 292 35.89 -10.25 4.75
C ASP A 292 35.70 -11.21 3.56
N PRO A 293 36.63 -11.26 2.59
CA PRO A 293 36.53 -12.13 1.42
C PRO A 293 36.63 -13.63 1.74
N SER A 294 36.75 -14.01 3.03
CA SER A 294 36.87 -15.42 3.47
C SER A 294 35.61 -16.00 4.13
N ALA A 295 34.54 -15.22 4.29
CA ALA A 295 33.31 -15.69 4.91
C ALA A 295 32.49 -16.56 3.95
N LYS A 296 32.13 -17.77 4.40
CA LYS A 296 31.22 -18.66 3.66
C LYS A 296 29.88 -17.97 3.46
N GLN A 297 29.54 -17.76 2.20
CA GLN A 297 28.32 -17.12 1.72
C GLN A 297 27.08 -17.87 2.22
N SER A 298 26.12 -17.14 2.80
CA SER A 298 24.73 -17.61 2.85
C SER A 298 24.23 -17.68 1.41
N ALA A 299 23.71 -18.82 1.00
CA ALA A 299 22.91 -18.87 -0.22
C ALA A 299 21.56 -18.23 0.14
N HIS A 300 21.14 -17.18 -0.58
CA HIS A 300 19.76 -16.98 -1.09
C HIS A 300 19.36 -15.50 -1.35
N THR A 301 19.17 -15.21 -2.65
CA THR A 301 17.98 -14.65 -3.32
C THR A 301 17.17 -13.45 -2.78
N GLY A 302 17.72 -12.57 -1.95
CA GLY A 302 17.01 -11.32 -1.58
C GLY A 302 17.00 -10.21 -2.65
N ALA A 303 18.10 -10.02 -3.40
CA ALA A 303 18.38 -8.73 -4.04
C ALA A 303 17.63 -8.46 -5.38
N ILE A 304 17.30 -9.49 -6.17
CA ILE A 304 16.66 -9.29 -7.49
C ILE A 304 15.13 -9.18 -7.38
N CYS A 305 14.53 -9.74 -6.33
CA CYS A 305 13.10 -9.63 -6.12
C CYS A 305 12.67 -8.14 -5.95
N PHE A 306 13.55 -7.28 -5.41
CA PHE A 306 13.32 -5.83 -5.27
C PHE A 306 13.08 -5.06 -6.58
N GLY A 307 13.66 -5.49 -7.71
CA GLY A 307 13.47 -4.82 -9.01
C GLY A 307 12.05 -4.98 -9.58
N ILE A 308 11.47 -6.18 -9.49
CA ILE A 308 10.08 -6.45 -9.89
C ILE A 308 9.07 -5.94 -8.85
N PHE A 309 9.49 -5.81 -7.59
CA PHE A 309 8.64 -5.34 -6.50
C PHE A 309 8.14 -3.90 -6.66
N MET A 310 8.80 -3.07 -7.46
CA MET A 310 8.42 -1.66 -7.64
C MET A 310 7.18 -1.48 -8.55
N ILE A 311 6.90 -2.42 -9.46
CA ILE A 311 5.95 -2.22 -10.56
C ILE A 311 4.47 -2.45 -10.16
N THR A 312 4.16 -3.39 -9.26
CA THR A 312 2.74 -3.72 -8.97
C THR A 312 2.02 -2.70 -8.08
N GLY A 313 2.73 -1.92 -7.27
CA GLY A 313 2.14 -0.82 -6.50
C GLY A 313 1.65 0.34 -7.40
N ILE A 314 2.31 0.53 -8.54
CA ILE A 314 2.06 1.60 -9.49
C ILE A 314 0.69 1.44 -10.18
N LEU A 315 0.37 0.23 -10.67
CA LEU A 315 -0.91 -0.07 -11.33
C LEU A 315 -2.14 0.13 -10.44
N PHE A 316 -2.00 -0.10 -9.12
CA PHE A 316 -3.08 0.12 -8.17
C PHE A 316 -3.38 1.61 -8.01
N VAL A 317 -2.35 2.46 -7.89
CA VAL A 317 -2.51 3.93 -7.76
C VAL A 317 -3.31 4.51 -8.91
N SER A 318 -2.95 4.13 -10.12
CA SER A 318 -3.65 4.53 -11.34
C SER A 318 -5.11 4.09 -11.36
N THR A 319 -5.39 2.80 -11.09
CA THR A 319 -6.75 2.25 -11.11
C THR A 319 -7.69 2.89 -10.08
N VAL A 320 -7.18 3.15 -8.87
CA VAL A 320 -7.96 3.78 -7.79
C VAL A 320 -8.45 5.16 -8.20
N PHE A 321 -7.60 5.94 -8.85
CA PHE A 321 -7.91 7.32 -9.19
C PHE A 321 -8.89 7.44 -10.36
N VAL A 322 -8.73 6.61 -11.39
CA VAL A 322 -9.69 6.56 -12.51
C VAL A 322 -11.11 6.36 -11.99
N ASN A 323 -11.29 5.47 -11.02
CA ASN A 323 -12.60 5.21 -10.44
C ASN A 323 -13.18 6.42 -9.70
N GLU A 324 -12.36 7.17 -8.96
CA GLU A 324 -12.82 8.40 -8.28
C GLU A 324 -13.16 9.53 -9.28
N TYR A 325 -12.33 9.73 -10.30
CA TYR A 325 -12.61 10.75 -11.33
C TYR A 325 -13.89 10.43 -12.12
N ARG A 326 -14.09 9.17 -12.53
CA ARG A 326 -15.29 8.74 -13.28
C ARG A 326 -16.57 9.00 -12.48
N LYS A 327 -16.59 8.68 -11.18
CA LYS A 327 -17.73 9.00 -10.28
C LYS A 327 -18.10 10.49 -10.32
N GLN A 328 -17.10 11.39 -10.38
CA GLN A 328 -17.35 12.84 -10.38
C GLN A 328 -17.89 13.36 -11.72
N LYS A 329 -17.37 12.87 -12.86
CA LYS A 329 -17.89 13.23 -14.19
C LYS A 329 -19.36 12.82 -14.36
N THR A 330 -19.74 11.66 -13.86
CA THR A 330 -21.14 11.20 -13.87
C THR A 330 -22.07 12.12 -13.06
N ASN A 331 -21.60 12.63 -11.92
CA ASN A 331 -22.37 13.55 -11.08
C ASN A 331 -22.49 14.97 -11.69
N GLN A 332 -21.51 15.43 -12.47
CA GLN A 332 -21.62 16.68 -13.26
C GLN A 332 -22.70 16.60 -14.35
N VAL A 333 -22.84 15.45 -15.03
CA VAL A 333 -23.82 15.27 -16.12
C VAL A 333 -25.27 15.29 -15.61
N GLN A 334 -25.50 14.91 -14.35
CA GLN A 334 -26.84 14.98 -13.74
C GLN A 334 -27.26 16.40 -13.34
N LEU A 335 -26.31 17.29 -13.05
CA LEU A 335 -26.60 18.70 -12.70
C LEU A 335 -26.96 19.56 -13.92
N ASN A 336 -26.47 19.23 -15.12
CA ASN A 336 -26.71 20.05 -16.32
C ASN A 336 -27.94 19.65 -17.15
N ASN A 337 -28.53 18.47 -16.94
CA ASN A 337 -29.65 17.96 -17.74
C ASN A 337 -31.04 18.02 -17.07
N THR A 338 -31.15 18.52 -15.84
CA THR A 338 -32.44 18.63 -15.12
C THR A 338 -33.01 20.05 -15.06
N GLN A 339 -32.38 21.04 -15.68
CA GLN A 339 -32.80 22.45 -15.58
C GLN A 339 -33.66 22.99 -16.73
N LEU A 340 -34.20 22.13 -17.61
CA LEU A 340 -35.16 22.56 -18.63
C LEU A 340 -36.20 21.47 -18.86
N ASN A 341 -37.23 21.37 -17.99
CA ASN A 341 -38.63 21.06 -18.37
C ASN A 341 -39.63 20.73 -17.23
N ASN A 342 -39.28 20.72 -15.94
CA ASN A 342 -40.27 20.42 -14.89
C ASN A 342 -40.40 21.55 -13.85
N THR A 343 -41.01 22.67 -14.25
CA THR A 343 -41.39 23.77 -13.35
C THR A 343 -42.53 23.44 -12.38
N ASN A 344 -43.17 22.27 -12.48
CA ASN A 344 -44.33 21.91 -11.64
C ASN A 344 -44.02 20.93 -10.49
N GLU A 345 -42.86 20.25 -10.46
CA GLU A 345 -42.50 19.34 -9.36
C GLU A 345 -41.77 20.05 -8.22
N PHE A 346 -41.05 21.13 -8.53
CA PHE A 346 -40.30 21.90 -7.54
C PHE A 346 -41.23 22.66 -6.59
N GLU A 347 -42.36 23.16 -7.09
CA GLU A 347 -43.39 23.85 -6.30
C GLU A 347 -44.12 22.88 -5.34
N ASP A 348 -44.30 21.61 -5.73
CA ASP A 348 -44.88 20.56 -4.87
C ASP A 348 -43.89 20.11 -3.78
N LEU A 349 -42.60 20.01 -4.12
CA LEU A 349 -41.52 19.70 -3.19
C LEU A 349 -41.25 20.84 -2.20
N GLU A 350 -41.31 22.10 -2.65
CA GLU A 350 -41.13 23.28 -1.80
C GLU A 350 -42.31 23.45 -0.83
N ASN A 351 -43.54 23.16 -1.27
CA ASN A 351 -44.71 23.11 -0.39
C ASN A 351 -44.63 21.94 0.62
N LYS A 352 -44.15 20.76 0.22
CA LYS A 352 -43.88 19.64 1.15
C LYS A 352 -42.76 19.97 2.15
N LEU A 353 -41.70 20.65 1.72
CA LEU A 353 -40.60 21.08 2.58
C LEU A 353 -41.05 22.15 3.58
N LYS A 354 -41.95 23.05 3.17
CA LYS A 354 -42.55 24.07 4.04
C LYS A 354 -43.47 23.45 5.09
N LEU A 355 -44.30 22.48 4.70
CA LEU A 355 -45.10 21.65 5.63
C LEU A 355 -44.24 20.85 6.61
N LEU A 356 -43.07 20.35 6.18
CA LEU A 356 -42.12 19.63 7.05
C LEU A 356 -41.33 20.56 7.98
N LYS A 357 -41.01 21.79 7.55
CA LYS A 357 -40.37 22.81 8.38
C LYS A 357 -41.33 23.36 9.44
N GLU A 358 -42.61 23.54 9.11
CA GLU A 358 -43.65 23.90 10.08
C GLU A 358 -43.92 22.77 11.08
N LYS A 359 -43.84 21.50 10.66
CA LYS A 359 -43.90 20.34 11.58
C LYS A 359 -42.70 20.21 12.52
N ARG A 360 -41.51 20.74 12.16
CA ARG A 360 -40.31 20.74 13.02
C ARG A 360 -40.20 21.94 13.95
N GLY A 361 -41.17 22.86 13.94
CA GLY A 361 -41.15 24.08 14.74
C GLY A 361 -41.44 23.92 16.24
N HIS A 362 -41.86 22.75 16.71
CA HIS A 362 -42.15 22.52 18.13
C HIS A 362 -41.71 21.12 18.59
N GLU A 363 -40.45 21.00 19.00
CA GLU A 363 -40.07 20.16 20.14
C GLU A 363 -38.63 20.50 20.57
N LYS A 364 -38.49 21.27 21.66
CA LYS A 364 -37.25 21.27 22.43
C LYS A 364 -37.15 19.88 23.06
N SER A 365 -36.28 19.04 22.50
CA SER A 365 -36.00 17.69 22.98
C SER A 365 -35.70 17.70 24.49
N LYS A 366 -36.60 17.10 25.26
CA LYS A 366 -36.28 16.53 26.57
C LYS A 366 -35.42 15.29 26.30
N GLU A 367 -34.26 15.24 26.93
CA GLU A 367 -33.35 14.08 26.89
C GLU A 367 -34.12 12.79 27.17
N SER A 368 -34.03 11.79 26.27
CA SER A 368 -34.82 10.56 26.42
C SER A 368 -34.40 9.79 27.69
N GLU A 369 -35.37 9.18 28.37
CA GLU A 369 -35.12 8.44 29.61
C GLU A 369 -34.06 7.33 29.43
N LEU A 370 -34.02 6.74 28.23
CA LEU A 370 -33.04 5.73 27.83
C LEU A 370 -31.61 6.29 27.73
N LYS A 371 -31.44 7.49 27.15
CA LYS A 371 -30.15 8.19 27.10
C LYS A 371 -29.60 8.44 28.49
N THR A 372 -30.47 8.81 29.42
CA THR A 372 -30.09 9.04 30.83
C THR A 372 -29.64 7.75 31.51
N LYS A 373 -30.37 6.64 31.32
CA LYS A 373 -30.05 5.33 31.92
C LYS A 373 -28.76 4.71 31.36
N LEU A 374 -28.56 4.73 30.03
CA LEU A 374 -27.33 4.23 29.41
C LEU A 374 -26.10 5.03 29.84
N ARG A 375 -26.23 6.35 29.97
CA ARG A 375 -25.15 7.21 30.46
C ARG A 375 -24.73 6.84 31.88
N ALA A 376 -25.70 6.61 32.78
CA ALA A 376 -25.43 6.21 34.15
C ALA A 376 -24.73 4.84 34.24
N PHE A 377 -25.13 3.89 33.38
CA PHE A 377 -24.51 2.56 33.31
C PHE A 377 -23.03 2.63 32.89
N TYR A 378 -22.73 3.27 31.76
CA TYR A 378 -21.36 3.36 31.25
C TYR A 378 -20.45 4.17 32.18
N LEU A 379 -20.95 5.25 32.80
CA LEU A 379 -20.20 6.01 33.80
C LEU A 379 -19.73 5.13 34.98
N LYS A 380 -20.56 4.17 35.40
CA LYS A 380 -20.32 3.36 36.59
C LYS A 380 -19.53 2.07 36.31
N HIS A 381 -19.70 1.49 35.12
CA HIS A 381 -19.21 0.14 34.81
C HIS A 381 -18.21 0.06 33.65
N ASN A 382 -18.23 1.00 32.70
CA ASN A 382 -17.26 1.04 31.61
C ASN A 382 -17.08 2.47 31.06
N PRO A 383 -16.34 3.34 31.78
CA PRO A 383 -16.25 4.77 31.48
C PRO A 383 -15.49 5.08 30.18
N ALA A 384 -14.67 4.15 29.68
CA ALA A 384 -13.98 4.30 28.40
C ALA A 384 -14.96 4.33 27.21
N LYS A 385 -16.12 3.66 27.32
CA LYS A 385 -17.15 3.67 26.26
C LYS A 385 -18.10 4.88 26.31
N LEU A 386 -17.92 5.79 27.27
CA LEU A 386 -18.75 6.99 27.39
C LEU A 386 -18.58 7.95 26.20
N GLU A 387 -17.42 7.95 25.56
CA GLU A 387 -17.12 8.74 24.36
C GLU A 387 -18.00 8.32 23.16
N TYR A 388 -18.30 7.02 23.05
CA TYR A 388 -19.13 6.44 22.00
C TYR A 388 -20.64 6.46 22.31
N LEU A 389 -21.04 6.94 23.49
CA LEU A 389 -22.44 6.90 23.93
C LEU A 389 -23.38 7.68 23.00
N ASN A 390 -22.94 8.84 22.49
CA ASN A 390 -23.76 9.61 21.56
C ASN A 390 -23.93 8.90 20.21
N GLU A 391 -22.94 8.12 19.79
CA GLU A 391 -22.98 7.34 18.56
C GLU A 391 -23.85 6.09 18.70
N ILE A 392 -23.76 5.39 19.85
CA ILE A 392 -24.66 4.29 20.21
C ILE A 392 -26.12 4.77 20.22
N ILE A 393 -26.39 5.93 20.85
CA ILE A 393 -27.75 6.49 20.91
C ILE A 393 -28.24 6.89 19.52
N LYS A 394 -27.38 7.49 18.70
CA LYS A 394 -27.72 7.86 17.32
C LYS A 394 -28.09 6.61 16.50
N GLN A 395 -27.32 5.53 16.60
CA GLN A 395 -27.62 4.27 15.92
C GLN A 395 -28.92 3.62 16.44
N MET A 396 -29.21 3.74 17.74
CA MET A 396 -30.48 3.26 18.30
C MET A 396 -31.66 4.08 17.77
N GLU A 397 -31.56 5.41 17.72
CA GLU A 397 -32.59 6.30 17.20
C GLU A 397 -32.85 6.08 15.70
N GLU A 398 -31.79 5.92 14.91
CA GLU A 398 -31.86 5.65 13.45
C GLU A 398 -32.57 4.32 13.14
N ASN A 399 -32.42 3.32 14.01
CA ASN A 399 -33.08 2.04 13.88
C ASN A 399 -34.42 1.94 14.65
N SER A 400 -34.91 3.05 15.20
CA SER A 400 -36.13 3.10 16.04
C SER A 400 -36.09 2.17 17.28
N PHE A 401 -34.90 1.84 17.75
CA PHE A 401 -34.67 1.03 18.93
C PHE A 401 -34.77 1.86 20.22
N GLY A 402 -35.24 1.24 21.31
CA GLY A 402 -35.41 1.94 22.58
C GLY A 402 -36.72 2.74 22.76
N ASN A 403 -37.56 2.83 21.73
CA ASN A 403 -38.88 3.47 21.80
C ASN A 403 -40.00 2.55 22.33
N SER A 404 -39.71 1.27 22.57
CA SER A 404 -40.68 0.29 23.09
C SER A 404 -40.21 -0.27 24.45
N GLU A 405 -41.17 -0.56 25.31
CA GLU A 405 -40.92 -1.18 26.62
C GLU A 405 -40.24 -2.55 26.47
N ASP A 406 -40.48 -3.23 25.35
CA ASP A 406 -39.87 -4.52 25.02
C ASP A 406 -38.36 -4.38 24.73
N HIS A 407 -37.93 -3.33 24.02
CA HIS A 407 -36.50 -3.07 23.79
C HIS A 407 -35.76 -2.79 25.10
N ILE A 408 -36.39 -2.06 26.03
CA ILE A 408 -35.81 -1.81 27.36
C ILE A 408 -35.69 -3.12 28.15
N LYS A 409 -36.73 -3.98 28.13
CA LYS A 409 -36.69 -5.29 28.80
C LYS A 409 -35.62 -6.22 28.22
N ILE A 410 -35.44 -6.24 26.90
CA ILE A 410 -34.40 -7.04 26.23
C ILE A 410 -33.01 -6.56 26.63
N LEU A 411 -32.76 -5.26 26.54
CA LEU A 411 -31.49 -4.65 26.94
C LEU A 411 -31.17 -4.96 28.40
N ASN A 412 -32.16 -4.85 29.28
CA ASN A 412 -31.99 -5.12 30.70
C ASN A 412 -31.67 -6.60 30.97
N SER A 413 -32.34 -7.52 30.26
CA SER A 413 -32.09 -8.96 30.32
C SER A 413 -30.68 -9.32 29.83
N GLN A 414 -30.21 -8.70 28.75
CA GLN A 414 -28.87 -8.93 28.22
C GLN A 414 -27.76 -8.43 29.15
N LEU A 415 -27.93 -7.23 29.73
CA LEU A 415 -26.98 -6.69 30.72
C LEU A 415 -26.95 -7.55 31.99
N THR A 416 -28.12 -7.99 32.46
CA THR A 416 -28.22 -8.89 33.62
C THR A 416 -27.57 -10.24 33.33
N SER A 417 -27.78 -10.80 32.14
CA SER A 417 -27.19 -12.09 31.76
C SER A 417 -25.67 -12.02 31.63
N LYS A 418 -25.13 -10.94 31.06
CA LYS A 418 -23.70 -10.84 30.73
C LYS A 418 -22.86 -10.27 31.89
N TYR A 419 -23.41 -9.31 32.62
CA TYR A 419 -22.70 -8.57 33.66
C TYR A 419 -23.27 -8.75 35.07
N GLY A 420 -24.40 -9.46 35.23
CA GLY A 420 -25.05 -9.67 36.52
C GLY A 420 -25.65 -8.40 37.12
N VAL A 421 -25.88 -7.38 36.29
CA VAL A 421 -26.39 -6.06 36.69
C VAL A 421 -27.47 -5.58 35.74
N ASP A 422 -28.50 -4.93 36.28
CA ASP A 422 -29.56 -4.29 35.50
C ASP A 422 -29.14 -2.90 34.97
N LEU A 423 -29.98 -2.29 34.14
CA LEU A 423 -29.81 -0.95 33.56
C LEU A 423 -29.71 0.16 34.62
N ASP A 424 -30.25 -0.08 35.82
CA ASP A 424 -30.17 0.84 36.95
C ASP A 424 -28.90 0.58 37.81
N GLY A 425 -28.10 -0.43 37.44
CA GLY A 425 -26.82 -0.77 38.06
C GLY A 425 -26.93 -1.54 39.37
N ASN A 426 -28.05 -2.23 39.60
CA ASN A 426 -28.27 -3.13 40.73
C ASN A 426 -27.83 -4.55 40.37
N LYS A 427 -27.20 -5.27 41.32
CA LYS A 427 -26.85 -6.68 41.14
C LYS A 427 -28.12 -7.53 41.27
N THR A 428 -28.40 -8.35 40.27
CA THR A 428 -29.58 -9.22 40.22
C THR A 428 -29.16 -10.68 40.02
N GLU A 429 -29.82 -11.60 40.71
CA GLU A 429 -29.59 -13.04 40.53
C GLU A 429 -30.15 -13.50 39.18
N GLN A 430 -29.35 -14.28 38.43
CA GLN A 430 -29.65 -14.67 37.06
C GLN A 430 -30.98 -15.46 36.95
N ILE A 431 -31.99 -14.86 36.33
CA ILE A 431 -33.17 -15.56 35.82
C ILE A 431 -33.08 -15.59 34.30
N LYS A 432 -32.78 -16.76 33.73
CA LYS A 432 -32.91 -17.02 32.30
C LYS A 432 -34.38 -17.25 31.98
N GLU A 433 -35.12 -16.17 31.73
CA GLU A 433 -36.44 -16.28 31.11
C GLU A 433 -36.30 -16.24 29.59
N SER A 434 -36.69 -17.33 28.92
CA SER A 434 -36.73 -17.41 27.45
C SER A 434 -37.98 -16.68 26.95
N ILE A 435 -37.85 -15.40 26.67
CA ILE A 435 -38.90 -14.62 26.02
C ILE A 435 -38.80 -14.89 24.52
N GLU A 436 -39.87 -15.42 23.90
CA GLU A 436 -39.98 -15.46 22.44
C GLU A 436 -40.24 -14.05 21.91
N LEU A 437 -39.29 -13.54 21.13
CA LEU A 437 -39.25 -12.15 20.69
C LEU A 437 -39.72 -12.00 19.23
N PRO A 438 -40.47 -10.93 18.89
CA PRO A 438 -40.76 -10.54 17.51
C PRO A 438 -39.48 -10.30 16.71
N ASP A 439 -39.51 -10.40 15.38
CA ASP A 439 -38.28 -10.32 14.56
C ASP A 439 -37.53 -8.97 14.65
N SER A 440 -38.23 -7.87 14.93
CA SER A 440 -37.59 -6.57 15.23
C SER A 440 -36.75 -6.63 16.52
N SER A 441 -37.23 -7.38 17.51
CA SER A 441 -36.57 -7.58 18.80
C SER A 441 -35.41 -8.58 18.74
N LYS A 442 -35.39 -9.50 17.77
CA LYS A 442 -34.21 -10.35 17.48
C LYS A 442 -33.06 -9.55 16.87
N ARG A 443 -33.35 -8.70 15.89
CA ARG A 443 -32.33 -7.80 15.29
C ARG A 443 -31.75 -6.84 16.31
N PHE A 444 -32.59 -6.33 17.22
CA PHE A 444 -32.12 -5.50 18.33
C PHE A 444 -31.20 -6.27 19.29
N LYS A 445 -31.55 -7.51 19.62
CA LYS A 445 -30.73 -8.39 20.45
C LYS A 445 -29.34 -8.65 19.84
N GLU A 446 -29.28 -8.96 18.54
CA GLU A 446 -28.02 -9.19 17.80
C GLU A 446 -27.16 -7.91 17.75
N PHE A 447 -27.78 -6.76 17.50
CA PHE A 447 -27.11 -5.45 17.52
C PHE A 447 -26.52 -5.11 18.91
N MET A 448 -27.25 -5.40 19.98
CA MET A 448 -26.72 -5.17 21.34
C MET A 448 -25.61 -6.16 21.70
N GLU A 449 -25.67 -7.40 21.21
CA GLU A 449 -24.57 -8.37 21.37
C GLU A 449 -23.30 -7.88 20.68
N SER A 450 -23.39 -7.33 19.46
CA SER A 450 -22.22 -6.79 18.75
C SER A 450 -21.59 -5.59 19.44
N ILE A 451 -22.38 -4.72 20.07
CA ILE A 451 -21.85 -3.57 20.84
C ILE A 451 -21.14 -4.01 22.13
N MET A 452 -21.59 -5.13 22.72
CA MET A 452 -21.09 -5.63 24.00
C MET A 452 -19.93 -6.62 23.87
N ASP A 453 -19.65 -7.19 22.69
CA ASP A 453 -18.55 -8.15 22.46
C ASP A 453 -17.21 -7.50 22.06
N ASP A 454 -17.22 -6.23 21.67
CA ASP A 454 -16.05 -5.32 21.67
C ASP A 454 -15.92 -4.60 23.03
#